data_AF-A0A1J6I6K4-F1
#
_entry.id   AF-A0A1J6I6K4-F1
#
_cell.length_a   1.000
_cell.length_b   1.000
_cell.length_c   1.000
_cell.angle_alpha   90.00
_cell.angle_beta   90.00
_cell.angle_gamma   90.00
#
_symmetry.space_group_name_H-M   'P 1'
#
loop_
_entity.id
_entity.type
_entity.pdbx_description
1 polymer ?
#
loop_
_entity_poly.entity_id
_entity_poly.type
_entity_poly.pdbx_seq_one_letter_code
_entity_poly.pdbx_strand_id
1 'polypeptide(L)'
;VPTDVPNNTSISMSINFYLVPSSSIAANDHENEHRRSKRRRIEASFSPDFITIFLIENIDLDLLNYELVSTYLIEEDPKTYNETMMSIDANFWKEALKVEVDSMVSNHTWDLSDLPNGCKPISSK
;
A
#
# COMPACT_ATOMS: atom_id res chain seq x y z
N VAL A 1 -12.85 6.93 52.50
CA VAL A 1 -12.30 5.95 51.54
C VAL A 1 -12.95 6.21 50.19
N PRO A 2 -12.34 7.05 49.34
CA PRO A 2 -12.84 7.25 47.97
C PRO A 2 -12.13 6.30 47.02
N THR A 3 -12.93 5.55 46.26
CA THR A 3 -12.56 4.58 45.24
C THR A 3 -11.96 5.26 44.02
N ASP A 4 -10.74 4.85 43.66
CA ASP A 4 -9.98 5.34 42.52
C ASP A 4 -10.63 4.98 41.17
N VAL A 5 -10.79 6.01 40.33
CA VAL A 5 -11.04 5.91 38.89
C VAL A 5 -9.69 5.66 38.20
N PRO A 6 -9.50 4.62 37.37
CA PRO A 6 -8.27 4.50 36.61
C PRO A 6 -8.38 5.35 35.35
N ASN A 7 -7.71 6.50 35.39
CA ASN A 7 -7.35 7.28 34.19
C ASN A 7 -6.52 6.40 33.25
N ASN A 8 -6.97 6.24 32.01
CA ASN A 8 -6.24 5.60 30.94
C ASN A 8 -5.10 6.53 30.47
N THR A 9 -3.97 6.36 31.13
CA THR A 9 -2.64 6.88 30.85
C THR A 9 -2.38 7.06 29.34
N SER A 10 -2.33 8.30 28.88
CA SER A 10 -1.71 8.69 27.62
C SER A 10 -0.26 8.19 27.61
N ILE A 11 0.05 7.28 26.71
CA ILE A 11 1.43 6.81 26.49
C ILE A 11 2.18 7.94 25.77
N SER A 12 2.82 8.81 26.53
CA SER A 12 3.81 9.75 25.99
C SER A 12 5.13 9.00 25.80
N MET A 13 5.55 8.76 24.56
CA MET A 13 6.94 8.36 24.28
C MET A 13 7.82 9.60 24.41
N SER A 14 8.45 9.76 25.57
CA SER A 14 9.54 10.72 25.76
C SER A 14 10.78 10.23 25.03
N ILE A 15 11.09 10.83 23.86
CA ILE A 15 12.35 10.59 23.15
C ILE A 15 13.45 11.36 23.87
N ASN A 16 14.34 10.64 24.55
CA ASN A 16 15.55 11.20 25.14
C ASN A 16 16.58 11.49 24.04
N PHE A 17 16.75 12.77 23.68
CA PHE A 17 17.89 13.21 22.87
C PHE A 17 19.14 13.33 23.75
N TYR A 18 19.82 12.21 24.00
CA TYR A 18 21.21 12.26 24.46
C TYR A 18 22.13 12.31 23.24
N LEU A 19 22.69 13.49 22.96
CA LEU A 19 23.83 13.61 22.05
C LEU A 19 25.04 12.89 22.69
N VAL A 20 25.49 11.79 22.07
CA VAL A 20 26.73 11.10 22.43
C VAL A 20 27.83 11.53 21.43
N PRO A 21 29.01 11.99 21.90
CA PRO A 21 30.11 12.34 21.02
C PRO A 21 30.71 11.12 20.32
N SER A 22 31.00 11.26 19.02
CA SER A 22 31.61 10.24 18.18
C SER A 22 32.95 9.75 18.74
N SER A 23 33.01 8.49 19.17
CA SER A 23 34.25 7.74 19.32
C SER A 23 34.33 6.67 18.23
N SER A 24 35.34 6.78 17.36
CA SER A 24 35.65 5.83 16.30
C SER A 24 35.82 4.41 16.85
N ILE A 25 34.89 3.51 16.50
CA ILE A 25 35.06 2.07 16.66
C ILE A 25 35.07 1.48 15.25
N ALA A 26 36.17 0.79 14.96
CA ALA A 26 36.48 0.17 13.69
C ALA A 26 35.30 -0.63 13.14
N ALA A 27 35.03 -0.42 11.84
CA ALA A 27 34.08 -1.16 11.06
C ALA A 27 34.33 -2.67 11.18
N ASN A 28 33.39 -3.36 11.82
CA ASN A 28 33.11 -4.75 11.47
C ASN A 28 31.75 -4.74 10.77
N ASP A 29 31.81 -4.51 9.46
CA ASP A 29 30.69 -4.72 8.55
C ASP A 29 30.41 -6.22 8.51
N HIS A 30 29.60 -6.72 9.44
CA HIS A 30 28.82 -7.91 9.15
C HIS A 30 27.75 -7.47 8.15
N GLU A 31 28.11 -7.53 6.87
CA GLU A 31 27.15 -7.52 5.78
C GLU A 31 26.12 -8.62 6.05
N ASN A 32 24.99 -8.24 6.61
CA ASN A 32 23.78 -9.06 6.58
C ASN A 32 23.27 -9.00 5.14
N GLU A 33 23.97 -9.69 4.25
CA GLU A 33 23.55 -9.87 2.88
C GLU A 33 22.17 -10.52 2.94
N HIS A 34 21.12 -9.79 2.53
CA HIS A 34 19.78 -10.32 2.46
C HIS A 34 19.81 -11.50 1.49
N ARG A 35 19.94 -12.72 2.03
CA ARG A 35 20.02 -13.95 1.24
C ARG A 35 18.76 -14.06 0.40
N ARG A 36 18.89 -13.68 -0.88
CA ARG A 36 17.81 -13.81 -1.85
C ARG A 36 17.46 -15.29 -1.95
N SER A 37 16.20 -15.61 -1.71
CA SER A 37 15.68 -16.96 -1.87
C SER A 37 16.02 -17.48 -3.28
N LYS A 38 16.68 -18.63 -3.35
CA LYS A 38 16.89 -19.40 -4.59
C LYS A 38 15.72 -20.35 -4.87
N ARG A 39 14.70 -20.40 -4.01
CA ARG A 39 13.50 -21.20 -4.31
C ARG A 39 12.86 -20.61 -5.56
N ARG A 40 12.50 -21.49 -6.49
CA ARG A 40 11.59 -21.11 -7.57
C ARG A 40 10.29 -20.62 -6.95
N ARG A 41 9.83 -19.45 -7.38
CA ARG A 41 8.48 -18.99 -7.09
C ARG A 41 7.52 -19.97 -7.76
N ILE A 42 6.65 -20.58 -6.98
CA ILE A 42 5.53 -21.37 -7.49
C ILE A 42 4.35 -20.41 -7.48
N GLU A 43 3.69 -20.24 -8.62
CA GLU A 43 2.46 -19.49 -8.66
C GLU A 43 1.40 -20.26 -7.87
N ALA A 44 0.75 -19.57 -6.93
CA ALA A 44 -0.36 -20.17 -6.21
C ALA A 44 -1.54 -20.28 -7.18
N SER A 45 -1.94 -21.51 -7.50
CA SER A 45 -3.19 -21.76 -8.22
C SER A 45 -4.32 -21.76 -7.18
N PHE A 46 -4.95 -20.62 -7.00
CA PHE A 46 -6.18 -20.55 -6.23
C PHE A 46 -7.30 -21.16 -7.09
N SER A 47 -7.96 -22.22 -6.59
CA SER A 47 -9.14 -22.76 -7.26
C SER A 47 -10.21 -21.67 -7.40
N PRO A 48 -11.08 -21.73 -8.43
CA PRO A 48 -12.20 -20.79 -8.58
C PRO A 48 -13.04 -20.65 -7.30
N ASP A 49 -13.14 -21.74 -6.54
CA ASP A 49 -13.89 -21.80 -5.28
C ASP A 49 -13.30 -20.93 -4.15
N PHE A 50 -12.00 -20.61 -4.19
CA PHE A 50 -11.37 -19.80 -3.15
C PHE A 50 -11.98 -18.40 -3.09
N ILE A 51 -12.23 -17.81 -4.25
CA ILE A 51 -12.77 -16.46 -4.36
C ILE A 51 -14.27 -16.46 -4.07
N THR A 52 -15.01 -17.45 -4.58
CA THR A 52 -16.46 -17.51 -4.34
C THR A 52 -16.78 -17.64 -2.86
N ILE A 53 -16.05 -18.48 -2.12
CA ILE A 53 -16.21 -18.63 -0.66
C ILE A 53 -15.88 -17.30 0.04
N PHE A 54 -14.76 -16.65 -0.30
CA PHE A 54 -14.39 -15.37 0.30
C PHE A 54 -15.46 -14.29 0.07
N LEU A 55 -16.03 -14.19 -1.14
CA LEU A 55 -17.08 -13.23 -1.44
C LEU A 55 -18.39 -13.57 -0.72
N ILE A 56 -18.78 -14.84 -0.65
CA ILE A 56 -19.99 -15.31 0.04
C ILE A 56 -19.91 -15.08 1.55
N GLU A 57 -18.72 -15.20 2.15
CA GLU A 57 -18.52 -15.01 3.59
C GLU A 57 -18.48 -13.52 3.99
N ASN A 58 -18.04 -12.64 3.08
CA ASN A 58 -17.84 -11.22 3.37
C ASN A 58 -18.92 -10.30 2.76
N ILE A 59 -19.81 -10.81 1.92
CA ILE A 59 -20.89 -10.06 1.25
C ILE A 59 -22.18 -10.88 1.28
N ASP A 60 -23.32 -10.26 1.60
CA ASP A 60 -24.63 -10.92 1.57
C ASP A 60 -24.96 -11.43 0.16
N LEU A 61 -25.17 -12.75 0.04
CA LEU A 61 -25.56 -13.46 -1.19
C LEU A 61 -26.76 -12.82 -1.93
N ASP A 62 -27.68 -12.18 -1.21
CA ASP A 62 -28.86 -11.50 -1.77
C ASP A 62 -28.53 -10.16 -2.47
N LEU A 63 -27.40 -9.53 -2.14
CA LEU A 63 -26.85 -8.37 -2.87
C LEU A 63 -25.84 -8.78 -3.96
N LEU A 64 -25.38 -10.03 -3.93
CA LEU A 64 -24.42 -10.58 -4.86
C LEU A 64 -25.14 -10.92 -6.18
N ASN A 65 -25.41 -9.91 -7.01
CA ASN A 65 -25.90 -10.19 -8.36
C ASN A 65 -24.84 -11.07 -9.08
N TYR A 66 -25.31 -12.02 -9.88
CA TYR A 66 -24.44 -12.88 -10.70
C TYR A 66 -23.46 -12.05 -11.55
N GLU A 67 -23.84 -10.82 -11.89
CA GLU A 67 -23.04 -9.83 -12.59
C GLU A 67 -21.81 -9.35 -11.78
N LEU A 68 -21.91 -9.11 -10.47
CA LEU A 68 -20.79 -8.69 -9.60
C LEU A 68 -19.81 -9.84 -9.32
N VAL A 69 -20.33 -11.07 -9.17
CA VAL A 69 -19.48 -12.26 -9.07
C VAL A 69 -18.75 -12.49 -10.39
N SER A 70 -19.45 -12.31 -11.51
CA SER A 70 -18.87 -12.45 -12.84
C SER A 70 -17.81 -11.38 -13.12
N THR A 71 -18.02 -10.12 -12.75
CA THR A 71 -16.97 -9.10 -12.90
C THR A 71 -15.77 -9.41 -12.02
N TYR A 72 -15.94 -9.75 -10.74
CA TYR A 72 -14.80 -10.06 -9.89
C TYR A 72 -14.02 -11.34 -10.31
N LEU A 73 -14.69 -12.32 -10.92
CA LEU A 73 -14.05 -13.57 -11.38
C LEU A 73 -13.48 -13.52 -12.80
N ILE A 74 -13.95 -12.59 -13.65
CA ILE A 74 -13.64 -12.59 -15.10
C ILE A 74 -12.97 -11.29 -15.55
N GLU A 75 -13.19 -10.17 -14.86
CA GLU A 75 -12.68 -8.87 -15.28
C GLU A 75 -11.17 -8.77 -14.98
N GLU A 76 -10.37 -8.44 -16.00
CA GLU A 76 -8.97 -8.13 -15.83
C GLU A 76 -8.80 -6.79 -15.11
N ASP A 77 -7.63 -6.56 -14.49
CA ASP A 77 -7.30 -5.28 -13.88
C ASP A 77 -7.56 -4.12 -14.86
N PRO A 78 -8.16 -3.00 -14.40
CA PRO A 78 -8.48 -1.87 -15.26
C PRO A 78 -7.20 -1.27 -15.83
N LYS A 79 -7.16 -1.08 -17.15
CA LYS A 79 -5.95 -0.60 -17.87
C LYS A 79 -5.98 0.90 -18.09
N THR A 80 -7.16 1.50 -17.95
CA THR A 80 -7.36 2.93 -18.12
C THR A 80 -7.96 3.55 -16.87
N TYR A 81 -7.65 4.84 -16.65
CA TYR A 81 -8.23 5.59 -15.54
C TYR A 81 -9.77 5.54 -15.55
N ASN A 82 -10.39 5.62 -16.73
CA ASN A 82 -11.85 5.61 -16.83
C ASN A 82 -12.43 4.28 -16.35
N GLU A 83 -11.86 3.14 -16.77
CA GLU A 83 -12.24 1.82 -16.26
C GLU A 83 -12.04 1.73 -14.75
N THR A 84 -10.90 2.22 -14.23
CA THR A 84 -10.64 2.25 -12.78
C THR A 84 -11.67 3.08 -12.03
N MET A 85 -12.15 4.19 -12.60
CA MET A 85 -13.14 5.07 -11.97
C MET A 85 -14.57 4.54 -12.10
N MET A 86 -14.82 3.62 -13.04
CA MET A 86 -16.09 2.92 -13.19
C MET A 86 -16.16 1.63 -12.38
N SER A 87 -15.02 1.14 -11.85
CA SER A 87 -14.98 -0.08 -11.05
C SER A 87 -15.56 0.13 -9.65
N ILE A 88 -15.97 -0.98 -9.02
CA ILE A 88 -16.45 -0.98 -7.63
C ILE A 88 -15.38 -0.48 -6.65
N ASP A 89 -14.11 -0.68 -6.98
CA ASP A 89 -12.96 -0.30 -6.17
C ASP A 89 -12.48 1.13 -6.41
N ALA A 90 -13.21 1.94 -7.21
CA ALA A 90 -12.79 3.29 -7.58
C ALA A 90 -12.41 4.17 -6.38
N ASN A 91 -13.09 4.01 -5.24
CA ASN A 91 -12.77 4.74 -4.02
C ASN A 91 -11.41 4.31 -3.43
N PHE A 92 -11.13 3.01 -3.37
CA PHE A 92 -9.84 2.50 -2.92
C PHE A 92 -8.70 2.95 -3.82
N TRP A 93 -8.90 2.91 -5.15
CA TRP A 93 -7.91 3.41 -6.10
C TRP A 93 -7.61 4.90 -5.89
N LYS A 94 -8.63 5.73 -5.62
CA LYS A 94 -8.44 7.15 -5.31
C LYS A 94 -7.64 7.36 -4.03
N GLU A 95 -7.95 6.61 -2.98
CA GLU A 95 -7.22 6.69 -1.71
C GLU A 95 -5.77 6.25 -1.86
N ALA A 96 -5.53 5.12 -2.55
CA ALA A 96 -4.19 4.62 -2.83
C ALA A 96 -3.37 5.63 -3.64
N LEU A 97 -3.95 6.21 -4.70
CA LEU A 97 -3.32 7.27 -5.48
C LEU A 97 -2.96 8.49 -4.62
N LYS A 98 -3.87 8.90 -3.73
CA LYS A 98 -3.61 10.02 -2.82
C LYS A 98 -2.45 9.72 -1.87
N VAL A 99 -2.45 8.55 -1.24
CA VAL A 99 -1.37 8.12 -0.34
C VAL A 99 -0.03 8.05 -1.07
N GLU A 100 0.00 7.52 -2.29
CA GLU A 100 1.21 7.47 -3.10
C GLU A 100 1.73 8.88 -3.41
N VAL A 101 0.86 9.79 -3.86
CA VAL A 101 1.22 11.19 -4.14
C VAL A 101 1.74 11.90 -2.88
N ASP A 102 1.02 11.77 -1.77
CA ASP A 102 1.44 12.35 -0.48
C ASP A 102 2.80 11.78 -0.05
N SER A 103 3.04 10.49 -0.29
CA SER A 103 4.34 9.85 0.01
C SER A 103 5.47 10.39 -0.86
N MET A 104 5.25 10.60 -2.17
CA MET A 104 6.26 11.15 -3.08
C MET A 104 6.67 12.57 -2.68
N VAL A 105 5.68 13.39 -2.30
CA VAL A 105 5.92 14.75 -1.81
C VAL A 105 6.65 14.71 -0.47
N SER A 106 6.20 13.89 0.49
CA SER A 106 6.82 13.82 1.82
C SER A 106 8.28 13.35 1.77
N ASN A 107 8.60 12.43 0.86
CA ASN A 107 9.94 11.89 0.68
C ASN A 107 10.84 12.77 -0.19
N HIS A 108 10.31 13.88 -0.74
CA HIS A 108 11.04 14.76 -1.66
C HIS A 108 11.66 13.99 -2.85
N THR A 109 10.98 12.94 -3.31
CA THR A 109 11.50 12.06 -4.37
C THR A 109 11.32 12.69 -5.76
N TRP A 110 10.23 13.43 -5.97
CA TRP A 110 9.86 14.02 -7.24
C TRP A 110 9.32 15.43 -7.05
N ASP A 111 9.89 16.40 -7.77
CA ASP A 111 9.36 17.76 -7.87
C ASP A 111 8.68 17.97 -9.23
N LEU A 112 7.46 18.50 -9.21
CA LEU A 112 6.76 18.94 -10.43
C LEU A 112 7.44 20.21 -10.96
N SER A 113 7.94 20.15 -12.19
CA SER A 113 8.50 21.31 -12.89
C SER A 113 7.83 21.50 -14.24
N ASP A 114 7.75 22.75 -14.67
CA ASP A 114 7.21 23.09 -15.98
C ASP A 114 8.11 22.56 -17.09
N LEU A 115 7.49 22.19 -18.22
CA LEU A 115 8.22 21.78 -19.40
C LEU A 115 9.06 22.97 -19.92
N PRO A 116 10.39 22.85 -20.03
CA PRO A 116 11.22 23.94 -20.53
C PRO A 116 10.89 24.28 -21.98
N ASN A 117 11.08 25.56 -22.32
CA ASN A 117 10.77 26.10 -23.65
C ASN A 117 11.49 25.31 -24.76
N GLY A 118 10.74 24.83 -25.74
CA GLY A 118 11.27 24.09 -26.89
C GLY A 118 11.38 22.57 -26.69
N CYS A 119 11.09 22.05 -25.50
CA CYS A 119 10.98 20.61 -25.28
C CYS A 119 9.58 20.10 -25.66
N LYS A 120 9.52 18.86 -26.15
CA LYS A 120 8.26 18.15 -26.41
C LYS A 120 8.01 17.19 -25.25
N PRO A 121 6.78 17.13 -24.70
CA PRO A 121 6.46 16.17 -23.66
C PRO A 121 6.51 14.76 -24.24
N ILE A 122 6.88 13.79 -23.40
CA ILE A 122 6.78 12.38 -23.76
C ILE A 122 5.29 12.04 -23.81
N SER A 123 4.79 11.71 -25.00
CA SER A 123 3.43 11.20 -25.17
C SER A 123 3.36 9.76 -24.63
N SER A 124 2.49 9.49 -23.67
CA SER A 124 2.07 8.11 -23.39
C SER A 124 1.17 7.62 -24.52
N LYS A 125 1.32 6.35 -24.91
CA LYS A 125 0.30 5.67 -25.70
C LYS A 125 -0.90 5.30 -24.84
#